data_AF-A0A7S0BWG8-F1
#
_entry.id   AF-A0A7S0BWG8-F1
#
_cell.length_a   1.000
_cell.length_b   1.000
_cell.length_c   1.000
_cell.angle_alpha   90.00
_cell.angle_beta   90.00
_cell.angle_gamma   90.00
#
_symmetry.space_group_name_H-M   'P 1'
#
loop_
_entity.id
_entity.type
_entity.pdbx_description
1 polymer ?
#
loop_
_entity_poly.entity_id
_entity_poly.type
_entity_poly.pdbx_seq_one_letter_code
_entity_poly.pdbx_strand_id
1 'polypeptide(L)'
;SLLQCSEPCNGQHLKNLVKKVAATELSDNRIGMCWGDNIFGQVSRAPDNLNEAEAVVTGLYHNFAQYINEFGKDFSECWGMIVGDQQCTPPTESYEVVTAGYEATCFITERTDELVCKGWNDYGQCDVPSDLGAVVDADMFHRHTCAIKKSNNKVFC
;
A
#
# COMPACT_ATOMS: atom_id res chain seq x y z
N SER A 1 -4.71 -9.02 -26.42
CA SER A 1 -4.00 -7.81 -26.90
C SER A 1 -3.30 -7.20 -25.70
N LEU A 2 -1.97 -7.11 -25.75
CA LEU A 2 -1.17 -6.53 -24.66
C LEU A 2 -1.45 -5.03 -24.55
N LEU A 3 -1.89 -4.57 -23.37
CA LEU A 3 -1.88 -3.15 -23.02
C LEU A 3 -0.48 -2.81 -22.54
N GLN A 4 0.34 -2.26 -23.44
CA GLN A 4 1.53 -1.51 -23.06
C GLN A 4 1.10 -0.11 -22.60
N CYS A 5 1.27 0.19 -21.32
CA CYS A 5 1.24 1.57 -20.84
C CYS A 5 2.58 2.23 -21.19
N SER A 6 2.55 3.18 -22.13
CA SER A 6 3.71 3.79 -22.79
C SER A 6 4.21 5.09 -22.16
N GLU A 7 3.87 5.40 -20.90
CA GLU A 7 4.23 6.67 -20.28
C GLU A 7 4.81 6.45 -18.87
N PRO A 8 5.91 7.14 -18.49
CA PRO A 8 6.44 7.08 -17.13
C PRO A 8 5.46 7.78 -16.18
N CYS A 9 4.80 7.02 -15.32
CA CYS A 9 3.92 7.56 -14.28
C CYS A 9 4.76 8.29 -13.22
N ASN A 10 5.02 9.58 -13.41
CA ASN A 10 5.41 10.48 -12.33
C ASN A 10 4.23 10.62 -11.37
N GLY A 11 4.22 9.81 -10.30
CA GLY A 11 3.56 9.96 -8.97
C GLY A 11 2.25 10.74 -8.76
N GLN A 12 1.51 11.15 -9.78
CA GLN A 12 0.49 12.20 -9.64
C GLN A 12 -0.95 11.75 -9.95
N HIS A 13 -1.16 10.52 -10.44
CA HIS A 13 -2.46 10.11 -11.01
C HIS A 13 -2.93 8.70 -10.63
N LEU A 14 -2.80 8.28 -9.36
CA LEU A 14 -3.35 6.98 -8.88
C LEU A 14 -4.57 7.11 -7.95
N LYS A 15 -5.26 8.25 -7.94
CA LYS A 15 -6.44 8.49 -7.08
C LYS A 15 -7.70 7.68 -7.42
N ASN A 16 -7.69 6.83 -8.44
CA ASN A 16 -8.82 5.96 -8.77
C ASN A 16 -8.41 4.53 -9.20
N LEU A 17 -7.14 4.13 -9.02
CA LEU A 17 -6.69 2.77 -9.29
C LEU A 17 -6.44 1.94 -8.01
N VAL A 18 -6.21 2.56 -6.85
CA VAL A 18 -5.65 1.83 -5.68
C VAL A 18 -6.71 1.22 -4.76
N LYS A 19 -8.01 1.38 -5.03
CA LYS A 19 -9.06 0.57 -4.37
C LYS A 19 -9.46 -0.72 -5.10
N LYS A 20 -8.85 -1.05 -6.25
CA LYS A 20 -9.08 -2.34 -6.93
C LYS A 20 -8.13 -2.73 -8.08
N VAL A 21 -7.09 -1.97 -8.39
CA VAL A 21 -6.26 -2.22 -9.59
C VAL A 21 -4.77 -2.04 -9.29
N ALA A 22 -4.19 -3.07 -8.66
CA ALA A 22 -2.86 -3.57 -9.01
C ALA A 22 -2.87 -5.09 -9.28
N ALA A 23 -4.06 -5.69 -9.41
CA ALA A 23 -4.31 -6.84 -10.27
C ALA A 23 -5.36 -6.37 -11.29
N THR A 24 -4.97 -6.35 -12.57
CA THR A 24 -5.87 -6.10 -13.71
C THR A 24 -7.16 -6.90 -13.58
N GLU A 25 -8.29 -6.34 -14.04
CA GLU A 25 -9.59 -7.01 -14.25
C GLU A 25 -9.59 -8.52 -13.97
N LEU A 26 -10.22 -8.93 -12.86
CA LEU A 26 -10.35 -10.33 -12.42
C LEU A 26 -11.00 -11.20 -13.50
N SER A 27 -10.15 -11.69 -14.39
CA SER A 27 -10.33 -12.89 -15.21
C SER A 27 -9.14 -13.80 -14.91
N ASP A 28 -9.36 -15.10 -15.02
CA ASP A 28 -8.60 -16.28 -14.53
C ASP A 28 -7.08 -16.37 -14.84
N ASN A 29 -6.37 -15.26 -15.09
CA ASN A 29 -4.98 -15.23 -15.55
C ASN A 29 -4.22 -14.01 -15.02
N ARG A 30 -4.07 -13.90 -13.69
CA ARG A 30 -3.30 -12.82 -13.04
C ARG A 30 -1.84 -12.87 -13.48
N ILE A 31 -1.31 -11.78 -14.02
CA ILE A 31 0.13 -11.55 -14.21
C ILE A 31 0.47 -10.26 -13.46
N GLY A 32 1.28 -10.37 -12.41
CA GLY A 32 1.83 -9.20 -11.72
C GLY A 32 3.01 -8.64 -12.51
N MET A 33 2.94 -7.36 -12.89
CA MET A 33 4.05 -6.69 -13.57
C MET A 33 4.31 -5.32 -12.92
N CYS A 34 5.58 -5.02 -12.67
CA CYS A 34 6.03 -3.69 -12.28
C CYS A 34 6.70 -3.00 -13.48
N TRP A 35 6.56 -1.68 -13.59
CA TRP A 35 7.24 -0.85 -14.58
C TRP A 35 7.49 0.56 -14.03
N GLY A 36 8.40 1.32 -14.64
CA GLY A 36 8.71 2.70 -14.24
C GLY A 36 10.10 2.86 -13.62
N ASP A 37 10.22 3.78 -12.66
CA ASP A 37 11.46 4.03 -11.92
C ASP A 37 11.95 2.77 -11.21
N ASN A 38 13.25 2.51 -11.30
CA ASN A 38 13.88 1.33 -10.73
C ASN A 38 15.19 1.63 -10.01
N ILE A 39 15.41 2.88 -9.56
CA ILE A 39 16.69 3.27 -8.97
C ILE A 39 17.00 2.50 -7.68
N PHE A 40 15.96 1.99 -7.01
CA PHE A 40 16.05 1.19 -5.79
C PHE A 40 15.57 -0.26 -5.97
N GLY A 41 15.32 -0.69 -7.22
CA GLY A 41 14.81 -2.03 -7.49
C GLY A 41 13.29 -2.15 -7.36
N GLN A 42 12.52 -1.06 -7.42
CA GLN A 42 11.05 -1.07 -7.31
C GLN A 42 10.39 -1.91 -8.43
N VAL A 43 11.08 -2.07 -9.56
CA VAL A 43 10.66 -2.92 -10.68
C VAL A 43 11.41 -4.25 -10.68
N SER A 44 12.74 -4.22 -10.67
CA SER A 44 13.55 -5.42 -10.88
C SER A 44 13.63 -6.36 -9.68
N ARG A 45 13.14 -5.93 -8.51
CA ARG A 45 13.03 -6.76 -7.28
C ARG A 45 11.58 -7.06 -6.91
N ALA A 46 10.65 -6.84 -7.84
CA ALA A 46 9.28 -7.28 -7.67
C ALA A 46 9.24 -8.80 -7.39
N PRO A 47 8.45 -9.27 -6.41
CA PRO A 47 8.27 -10.69 -6.16
C PRO A 47 7.74 -11.44 -7.39
N ASP A 48 8.25 -12.65 -7.62
CA ASP A 48 7.84 -13.47 -8.77
C ASP A 48 6.37 -13.94 -8.66
N ASN A 49 5.84 -13.98 -7.43
CA ASN A 49 4.49 -14.41 -7.09
C ASN A 49 3.48 -13.25 -6.98
N LEU A 50 3.76 -12.04 -7.50
CA LEU A 50 2.84 -10.89 -7.38
C LEU A 50 1.43 -11.15 -7.93
N ASN A 51 1.30 -12.10 -8.86
CA ASN A 51 0.01 -12.57 -9.35
C ASN A 51 -0.84 -13.28 -8.28
N GLU A 52 -0.26 -13.67 -7.15
CA GLU A 52 -0.94 -14.32 -6.03
C GLU A 52 -1.33 -13.33 -4.92
N ALA A 53 -0.77 -12.11 -4.94
CA ALA A 53 -1.05 -11.08 -3.95
C ALA A 53 -2.56 -10.73 -3.93
N GLU A 54 -3.08 -10.49 -2.73
CA GLU A 54 -4.44 -10.02 -2.53
C GLU A 54 -4.51 -8.50 -2.69
N ALA A 55 -3.48 -7.81 -2.19
CA ALA A 55 -3.33 -6.37 -2.31
C ALA A 55 -1.88 -6.00 -2.59
N VAL A 56 -1.69 -4.96 -3.40
CA VAL A 56 -0.38 -4.35 -3.66
C VAL A 56 -0.55 -2.84 -3.59
N VAL A 57 0.29 -2.19 -2.79
CA VAL A 57 0.39 -0.72 -2.72
C VAL A 57 1.78 -0.27 -3.18
N THR A 58 1.82 0.87 -3.84
CA THR A 58 3.05 1.46 -4.37
C THR A 58 3.30 2.81 -3.71
N GLY A 59 4.46 2.96 -3.10
CA GLY A 59 4.97 4.21 -2.56
C GLY A 59 5.90 4.92 -3.54
N LEU A 60 6.58 5.96 -3.06
CA LEU A 60 7.56 6.69 -3.89
C LEU A 60 8.79 5.83 -4.18
N TYR A 61 9.28 5.10 -3.17
CA TYR A 61 10.51 4.32 -3.30
C TYR A 61 10.39 2.87 -2.88
N HIS A 62 9.31 2.47 -2.19
CA HIS A 62 9.03 1.08 -1.86
C HIS A 62 7.64 0.66 -2.32
N ASN A 63 7.44 -0.64 -2.44
CA ASN A 63 6.16 -1.27 -2.67
C ASN A 63 5.91 -2.30 -1.58
N PHE A 64 4.65 -2.63 -1.37
CA PHE A 64 4.24 -3.63 -0.39
C PHE A 64 3.15 -4.50 -0.99
N ALA A 65 3.29 -5.81 -0.87
CA ALA A 65 2.31 -6.80 -1.27
C ALA A 65 1.86 -7.59 -0.05
N GLN A 66 0.54 -7.74 0.10
CA GLN A 66 -0.08 -8.60 1.09
C GLN A 66 -0.60 -9.86 0.40
N TYR A 67 -0.35 -11.00 1.04
CA TYR A 67 -0.75 -12.31 0.59
C TYR A 67 -1.50 -13.01 1.71
N ILE A 68 -2.51 -13.78 1.33
CA ILE A 68 -3.26 -14.64 2.24
C ILE A 68 -3.02 -16.08 1.79
N ASN A 69 -2.52 -16.92 2.69
CA ASN A 69 -2.40 -18.34 2.40
C ASN A 69 -3.72 -19.08 2.61
N GLU A 70 -3.77 -20.37 2.24
CA GLU A 70 -4.96 -21.22 2.38
C GLU A 70 -5.51 -21.35 3.81
N PHE A 71 -4.70 -21.01 4.82
CA PHE A 71 -5.08 -21.02 6.23
C PHE A 71 -5.58 -19.66 6.74
N GLY A 72 -5.70 -18.65 5.87
CA GLY A 72 -6.06 -17.30 6.24
C GLY A 72 -4.94 -16.54 6.97
N LYS A 73 -3.69 -16.99 6.85
CA LYS A 73 -2.55 -16.30 7.45
C LYS A 73 -1.98 -15.28 6.48
N ASP A 74 -1.88 -14.05 6.96
CA ASP A 74 -1.21 -12.95 6.26
C ASP A 74 0.31 -13.16 6.25
N PHE A 75 0.90 -13.03 5.07
CA PHE A 75 2.31 -12.70 4.94
C PHE A 75 2.46 -11.54 3.96
N SER A 76 3.58 -10.84 4.04
CA SER A 76 3.81 -9.66 3.23
C SER A 76 5.21 -9.62 2.67
N GLU A 77 5.34 -9.07 1.48
CA GLU A 77 6.62 -8.81 0.83
C GLU A 77 6.74 -7.31 0.55
N CYS A 78 7.93 -6.78 0.77
CA CYS A 78 8.23 -5.36 0.65
C CYS A 78 9.51 -5.23 -0.16
N TRP A 79 9.52 -4.35 -1.17
CA TRP A 79 10.67 -4.21 -2.08
C TRP A 79 10.86 -2.77 -2.55
N GLY A 80 12.03 -2.48 -3.10
CA GLY A 80 12.48 -1.11 -3.42
C GLY A 80 13.48 -0.58 -2.39
N MET A 81 13.37 0.70 -2.05
CA MET A 81 14.16 1.34 -1.00
C MET A 81 13.60 0.98 0.36
N ILE A 82 14.38 0.25 1.14
CA ILE A 82 14.01 -0.16 2.49
C ILE A 82 15.07 0.38 3.45
N VAL A 83 14.65 1.29 4.33
CA VAL A 83 15.51 1.86 5.37
C VAL A 83 15.06 1.33 6.72
N GLY A 84 15.82 0.37 7.27
CA GLY A 84 15.37 -0.41 8.43
C GLY A 84 14.32 -1.46 8.04
N ASP A 85 13.40 -1.80 8.93
CA ASP A 85 12.33 -2.80 8.71
C ASP A 85 10.91 -2.25 8.90
N GLN A 86 10.79 -1.03 9.44
CA GLN A 86 9.51 -0.52 9.96
C GLN A 86 8.45 -0.34 8.88
N GLN A 87 8.79 0.18 7.69
CA GLN A 87 7.83 0.36 6.58
C GLN A 87 7.33 -0.94 5.96
N CYS A 88 7.95 -2.06 6.33
CA CYS A 88 7.63 -3.39 5.87
C CYS A 88 7.08 -4.28 6.99
N THR A 89 6.82 -3.71 8.18
CA THR A 89 6.33 -4.44 9.35
C THR A 89 4.85 -4.13 9.57
N PRO A 90 3.93 -5.00 9.10
CA PRO A 90 2.50 -4.79 9.31
C PRO A 90 2.10 -4.92 10.79
N PRO A 91 0.85 -4.54 11.15
CA PRO A 91 0.27 -4.82 12.46
C PRO A 91 0.31 -6.33 12.78
N THR A 92 0.32 -6.66 14.08
CA THR A 92 0.29 -8.06 14.53
C THR A 92 -1.08 -8.73 14.38
N GLU A 93 -2.14 -7.92 14.30
CA GLU A 93 -3.49 -8.40 14.00
C GLU A 93 -3.76 -8.33 12.49
N SER A 94 -4.82 -9.02 12.03
CA SER A 94 -5.26 -9.00 10.63
C SER A 94 -5.53 -7.57 10.15
N TYR A 95 -5.14 -7.30 8.91
CA TYR A 95 -5.13 -5.96 8.35
C TYR A 95 -5.41 -5.97 6.84
N GLU A 96 -5.81 -4.83 6.32
CA GLU A 96 -5.77 -4.50 4.89
C GLU A 96 -4.66 -3.45 4.67
N VAL A 97 -3.74 -3.70 3.75
CA VAL A 97 -2.80 -2.64 3.32
C VAL A 97 -3.51 -1.68 2.37
N VAL A 98 -3.51 -0.38 2.71
CA VAL A 98 -4.34 0.63 2.00
C VAL A 98 -3.55 1.65 1.21
N THR A 99 -2.37 2.04 1.68
CA THR A 99 -1.53 3.01 0.97
C THR A 99 -0.07 2.89 1.37
N ALA A 100 0.83 3.29 0.47
CA ALA A 100 2.25 3.48 0.75
C ALA A 100 2.66 4.88 0.29
N GLY A 101 3.46 5.56 1.11
CA GLY A 101 3.97 6.91 0.85
C GLY A 101 5.46 6.92 0.53
N TYR A 102 6.21 7.87 1.10
CA TYR A 102 7.65 8.01 0.85
C TYR A 102 8.45 6.79 1.33
N GLU A 103 8.38 6.53 2.64
CA GLU A 103 9.08 5.46 3.35
C GLU A 103 8.17 4.94 4.48
N ALA A 104 6.85 4.93 4.25
CA ALA A 104 5.89 4.36 5.18
C ALA A 104 4.72 3.69 4.45
N THR A 105 4.09 2.75 5.14
CA THR A 105 2.95 1.98 4.68
C THR A 105 1.86 2.08 5.72
N CYS A 106 0.62 2.30 5.29
CA CYS A 106 -0.54 2.37 6.16
C CYS A 106 -1.48 1.20 5.93
N PHE A 107 -2.08 0.77 7.03
CA PHE A 107 -2.92 -0.39 7.16
C PHE A 107 -4.21 -0.02 7.87
N ILE A 108 -5.31 -0.68 7.52
CA ILE A 108 -6.53 -0.65 8.32
C ILE A 108 -6.66 -2.01 9.00
N THR A 109 -6.73 -2.03 10.33
CA THR A 109 -6.92 -3.27 11.09
C THR A 109 -8.33 -3.82 10.85
N GLU A 110 -8.49 -5.11 10.60
CA GLU A 110 -9.81 -5.69 10.26
C GLU A 110 -10.80 -5.65 11.44
N ARG A 111 -10.29 -5.73 12.67
CA ARG A 111 -11.13 -5.85 13.87
C ARG A 111 -11.75 -4.52 14.30
N THR A 112 -11.01 -3.42 14.21
CA THR A 112 -11.40 -2.11 14.75
C THR A 112 -11.49 -1.02 13.69
N ASP A 113 -11.16 -1.32 12.44
CA ASP A 113 -10.99 -0.34 11.36
C ASP A 113 -10.02 0.80 11.73
N GLU A 114 -9.05 0.56 12.61
CA GLU A 114 -8.07 1.57 13.01
C GLU A 114 -6.99 1.73 11.94
N LEU A 115 -6.63 2.99 11.66
CA LEU A 115 -5.52 3.31 10.78
C LEU A 115 -4.20 3.15 11.55
N VAL A 116 -3.31 2.32 11.02
CA VAL A 116 -1.96 2.13 11.54
C VAL A 116 -0.97 2.42 10.42
N CYS A 117 -0.10 3.41 10.59
CA CYS A 117 0.97 3.71 9.65
C CYS A 117 2.33 3.32 10.26
N LYS A 118 3.20 2.73 9.45
CA LYS A 118 4.51 2.20 9.87
C LYS A 118 5.59 2.61 8.88
N GLY A 119 6.76 2.97 9.40
CA GLY A 119 7.89 3.44 8.60
C GLY A 119 8.44 4.75 9.13
N TRP A 120 9.14 5.47 8.26
CA TRP A 120 9.78 6.73 8.60
C TRP A 120 8.77 7.79 9.06
N ASN A 121 9.10 8.46 10.17
CA ASN A 121 8.16 9.31 10.91
C ASN A 121 8.74 10.66 11.39
N ASP A 122 9.82 11.15 10.77
CA ASP A 122 10.47 12.40 11.24
C ASP A 122 9.56 13.64 11.14
N TYR A 123 8.46 13.55 10.40
CA TYR A 123 7.47 14.63 10.21
C TYR A 123 6.10 14.30 10.82
N GLY A 124 5.97 13.19 11.56
CA GLY A 124 4.71 12.75 12.16
C GLY A 124 3.72 12.12 11.18
N GLN A 125 4.15 11.70 9.97
CA GLN A 125 3.28 11.07 8.98
C GLN A 125 2.65 9.74 9.43
N CYS A 126 3.24 9.07 10.43
CA CYS A 126 2.73 7.86 11.06
C CYS A 126 2.05 8.13 12.41
N ASP A 127 2.05 9.38 12.89
CA ASP A 127 1.40 9.79 14.14
C ASP A 127 -0.10 9.97 13.93
N VAL A 128 -0.80 8.86 13.74
CA VAL A 128 -2.27 8.85 13.56
C VAL A 128 -2.95 9.44 14.81
N PRO A 129 -3.80 10.47 14.68
CA PRO A 129 -4.50 11.07 15.82
C PRO A 129 -5.37 10.05 16.55
N SER A 130 -5.25 9.99 17.89
CA SER A 130 -5.99 9.03 18.71
C SER A 130 -7.51 9.25 18.68
N ASP A 131 -7.98 10.43 18.28
CA ASP A 131 -9.39 10.76 18.12
C ASP A 131 -9.92 10.57 16.68
N LEU A 132 -9.08 10.12 15.75
CA LEU A 132 -9.50 9.79 14.38
C LEU A 132 -10.56 8.69 14.39
N GLY A 133 -10.39 7.67 15.23
CA GLY A 133 -11.29 6.50 15.29
C GLY A 133 -11.25 5.65 14.02
N ALA A 134 -12.27 4.81 13.84
CA ALA A 134 -12.41 3.94 12.69
C ALA A 134 -12.40 4.70 11.36
N VAL A 135 -11.71 4.17 10.35
CA VAL A 135 -11.59 4.73 9.00
C VAL A 135 -12.11 3.77 7.93
N VAL A 136 -12.39 4.28 6.74
CA VAL A 136 -12.76 3.47 5.55
C VAL A 136 -11.76 3.57 4.41
N ASP A 137 -10.80 4.48 4.55
CA ASP A 137 -9.75 4.72 3.57
C ASP A 137 -8.65 5.59 4.15
N ALA A 138 -7.47 5.50 3.55
CA ALA A 138 -6.39 6.44 3.76
C ALA A 138 -5.56 6.62 2.49
N ASP A 139 -5.01 7.82 2.32
CA ASP A 139 -4.05 8.15 1.28
C ASP A 139 -2.84 8.81 1.92
N MET A 140 -1.65 8.44 1.45
CA MET A 140 -0.39 8.96 1.96
C MET A 140 0.45 9.46 0.80
N PHE A 141 0.92 10.70 0.90
CA PHE A 141 1.86 11.24 -0.07
C PHE A 141 3.00 12.01 0.61
N HIS A 142 4.22 11.56 0.33
CA HIS A 142 5.45 12.13 0.86
C HIS A 142 5.50 12.17 2.40
N ARG A 143 5.05 13.26 3.02
CA ARG A 143 5.08 13.53 4.47
C ARG A 143 3.69 13.77 5.07
N HIS A 144 2.62 13.54 4.31
CA HIS A 144 1.25 13.76 4.78
C HIS A 144 0.43 12.49 4.63
N THR A 145 -0.47 12.29 5.59
CA THR A 145 -1.42 11.19 5.61
C THR A 145 -2.82 11.78 5.80
N CYS A 146 -3.74 11.39 4.93
CA CYS A 146 -5.14 11.76 5.00
C CYS A 146 -5.98 10.49 5.15
N ALA A 147 -7.07 10.56 5.92
CA ALA A 147 -7.96 9.43 6.13
C ALA A 147 -9.43 9.83 6.07
N ILE A 148 -10.29 8.88 5.71
CA ILE A 148 -11.75 9.07 5.70
C ILE A 148 -12.33 8.40 6.93
N LYS A 149 -12.86 9.20 7.86
CA LYS A 149 -13.45 8.71 9.10
C LYS A 149 -14.78 8.00 8.85
N LYS A 150 -14.91 6.76 9.33
CA LYS A 150 -16.07 5.88 9.10
C LYS A 150 -17.38 6.44 9.67
N SER A 151 -17.31 7.17 10.78
CA SER A 151 -18.51 7.69 11.45
C SER A 151 -19.27 8.76 10.67
N ASN A 152 -18.59 9.51 9.81
CA ASN A 152 -19.17 10.69 9.16
C ASN A 152 -18.64 10.99 7.75
N ASN A 153 -17.79 10.11 7.20
CA ASN A 153 -17.15 10.25 5.90
C ASN A 153 -16.37 11.56 5.71
N LYS A 154 -15.91 12.20 6.79
CA LYS A 154 -15.06 13.38 6.70
C LYS A 154 -13.60 12.97 6.46
N VAL A 155 -12.95 13.72 5.59
CA VAL A 155 -11.49 13.64 5.38
C VAL A 155 -10.80 14.34 6.55
N PHE A 156 -9.80 13.69 7.11
CA PHE A 156 -8.91 14.22 8.13
C PHE A 156 -7.47 14.14 7.61
N CYS A 157 -6.78 15.27 7.65
CA CYS A 157 -5.36 15.46 7.42
C CYS A 157 -4.92 16.50 8.48
#